data_AF-A0A6A6P8H6-F1
#
_entry.id   AF-A0A6A6P8H6-F1
#
_cell.length_a   1.000
_cell.length_b   1.000
_cell.length_c   1.000
_cell.angle_alpha   90.00
_cell.angle_beta   90.00
_cell.angle_gamma   90.00
#
_symmetry.space_group_name_H-M   'P 1'
#
loop_
_entity.id
_entity.type
_entity.pdbx_description
1 polymer ?
#
loop_
_entity_poly.entity_id
_entity_poly.type
_entity_poly.pdbx_seq_one_letter_code
_entity_poly.pdbx_strand_id
1 'polypeptide(L)'
;MSTGYFHNRTKTYLDDLWTGLVTASHILHHHSLLPDASNISVRNPDNPDSFFIPRSASPVQLSASSAASALLELNISDANPVPRTSSSFPDDAERPDPPPEDCLPAERHIHASLYARFPALTSILHICACPPTLTPFLISASPTSTSSSSSSSTPHIPFTTTSPADPTPLLPLRPLTLHASSALAAPAPLFDPSALASAHDPFLRSKAAADALAARFARAETSAGFLAGKLRGAWAGGFGASGAGAQDGGAKEAEAPARSVVLLAKGHGGVVVSCADGGLEEVCWRGVGVVEEAGRVREGVAVVGAVGERGMGGKKWDGEGKLKEGRVMGVGVEGLGWLGEKECAEGLSMEGERVRMWWEEWRQRASREGIYGG
;
A
#
# COMPACT_ATOMS: atom_id res chain seq x y z
N MET A 1 13.21 20.70 -15.30
CA MET A 1 12.66 21.21 -14.03
C MET A 1 11.45 20.36 -13.72
N SER A 2 11.47 19.67 -12.58
CA SER A 2 10.53 18.59 -12.28
C SER A 2 9.18 19.08 -11.74
N THR A 3 8.10 18.41 -12.14
CA THR A 3 6.76 18.53 -11.55
C THR A 3 6.80 17.94 -10.14
N GLY A 4 6.63 18.78 -9.12
CA GLY A 4 6.90 18.39 -7.72
C GLY A 4 5.97 17.30 -7.18
N TYR A 5 6.44 16.54 -6.18
CA TYR A 5 5.71 15.47 -5.47
C TYR A 5 4.75 15.96 -4.38
N PHE A 6 4.37 17.24 -4.44
CA PHE A 6 3.35 17.86 -3.59
C PHE A 6 2.37 18.58 -4.50
N HIS A 7 1.08 18.53 -4.16
CA HIS A 7 0.05 19.19 -4.97
C HIS A 7 0.34 20.70 -5.17
N ASN A 8 0.13 21.19 -6.40
CA ASN A 8 0.17 22.61 -6.79
C ASN A 8 1.52 23.34 -6.66
N ARG A 9 2.67 22.66 -6.57
CA ARG A 9 3.98 23.34 -6.65
C ARG A 9 4.57 23.29 -8.05
N THR A 10 4.81 24.47 -8.64
CA THR A 10 5.50 24.62 -9.93
C THR A 10 6.99 24.27 -9.86
N LYS A 11 7.58 24.23 -8.65
CA LYS A 11 8.96 23.83 -8.36
C LYS A 11 9.07 23.33 -6.91
N THR A 12 9.74 22.21 -6.70
CA THR A 12 10.19 21.76 -5.37
C THR A 12 11.71 21.66 -5.41
N TYR A 13 12.38 22.27 -4.44
CA TYR A 13 13.81 22.01 -4.22
C TYR A 13 13.96 20.61 -3.60
N LEU A 14 15.10 19.95 -3.83
CA LEU A 14 15.37 18.65 -3.20
C LEU A 14 15.24 18.71 -1.67
N ASP A 15 15.59 19.84 -1.06
CA ASP A 15 15.42 20.07 0.39
C ASP A 15 13.95 19.98 0.86
N ASP A 16 13.01 20.50 0.07
CA ASP A 16 11.57 20.40 0.37
C ASP A 16 11.12 18.93 0.30
N LEU A 17 11.64 18.19 -0.70
CA LEU A 17 11.32 16.78 -0.88
C LEU A 17 11.83 15.93 0.27
N TRP A 18 13.08 16.13 0.68
CA TRP A 18 13.67 15.42 1.80
C TRP A 18 12.98 15.76 3.11
N THR A 19 12.68 17.04 3.34
CA THR A 19 11.90 17.47 4.51
C THR A 19 10.55 16.76 4.52
N GLY A 20 9.84 16.71 3.39
CA GLY A 20 8.57 16.02 3.31
C GLY A 20 8.67 14.50 3.46
N LEU A 21 9.77 13.86 3.04
CA LEU A 21 10.00 12.44 3.28
C LEU A 21 10.24 12.14 4.76
N VAL A 22 10.97 13.02 5.47
CA VAL A 22 11.13 12.96 6.92
C VAL A 22 9.78 13.17 7.62
N THR A 23 9.01 14.17 7.21
CA THR A 23 7.63 14.41 7.67
C THR A 23 6.73 13.20 7.46
N ALA A 24 6.76 12.59 6.28
CA ALA A 24 6.00 11.39 5.97
C ALA A 24 6.38 10.24 6.92
N SER A 25 7.67 10.05 7.17
CA SER A 25 8.19 9.03 8.08
C SER A 25 7.67 9.22 9.51
N HIS A 26 7.67 10.46 10.01
CA HIS A 26 7.13 10.82 11.32
C HIS A 26 5.63 10.59 11.44
N ILE A 27 4.86 11.02 10.44
CA ILE A 27 3.40 10.81 10.39
C ILE A 27 3.10 9.32 10.45
N LEU A 28 3.73 8.54 9.57
CA LEU A 28 3.50 7.10 9.52
C LEU A 28 3.93 6.39 10.80
N HIS A 29 5.03 6.81 11.44
CA HIS A 29 5.44 6.29 12.74
C HIS A 29 4.41 6.59 13.83
N HIS A 30 3.89 7.82 13.91
CA HIS A 30 2.81 8.20 14.83
C HIS A 30 1.55 7.34 14.62
N HIS A 31 1.23 6.99 13.36
CA HIS A 31 0.13 6.08 13.02
C HIS A 31 0.47 4.58 13.17
N SER A 32 1.63 4.23 13.77
CA SER A 32 2.10 2.85 13.95
C SER A 32 2.27 2.07 12.64
N LEU A 33 2.50 2.77 11.52
CA LEU A 33 2.69 2.20 10.18
C LEU A 33 4.15 2.00 9.80
N LEU A 34 5.06 2.68 10.50
CA LEU A 34 6.50 2.43 10.40
C LEU A 34 7.10 1.87 11.70
N PRO A 35 6.71 0.65 12.12
CA PRO A 35 7.50 -0.12 13.08
C PRO A 35 8.79 -0.62 12.42
N ASP A 36 9.79 -0.95 13.24
CA ASP A 36 11.15 -1.34 12.84
C ASP A 36 11.20 -2.18 11.54
N ALA A 37 12.09 -1.81 10.62
CA ALA A 37 12.26 -2.32 9.25
C ALA A 37 11.28 -1.83 8.16
N SER A 38 10.12 -1.29 8.53
CA SER A 38 9.22 -0.62 7.57
C SER A 38 9.85 0.64 7.01
N ASN A 39 9.53 1.01 5.77
CA ASN A 39 10.17 2.16 5.12
C ASN A 39 9.29 2.81 4.06
N ILE A 40 9.55 4.09 3.79
CA ILE A 40 8.90 4.90 2.77
C ILE A 40 9.95 5.48 1.84
N SER A 41 9.67 5.54 0.54
CA SER A 41 10.58 6.13 -0.44
C SER A 41 9.87 7.04 -1.42
N VAL A 42 10.64 7.90 -2.09
CA VAL A 42 10.16 8.79 -3.15
C VAL A 42 11.14 8.79 -4.32
N ARG A 43 10.64 8.70 -5.56
CA ARG A 43 11.47 8.75 -6.77
C ARG A 43 12.20 10.09 -6.82
N ASN A 44 13.45 10.12 -7.29
CA ASN A 44 14.16 11.38 -7.46
C ASN A 44 13.53 12.15 -8.64
N PRO A 45 13.06 13.39 -8.42
CA PRO A 45 12.36 14.17 -9.46
C PRO A 45 13.28 14.64 -10.59
N ASP A 46 14.58 14.77 -10.29
CA ASP A 46 15.60 15.27 -11.21
C ASP A 46 16.38 14.12 -11.88
N ASN A 47 16.37 12.92 -11.27
CA ASN A 47 16.93 11.70 -11.82
C ASN A 47 15.93 10.54 -11.70
N PRO A 48 15.13 10.23 -12.75
CA PRO A 48 14.09 9.22 -12.67
C PRO A 48 14.63 7.79 -12.53
N ASP A 49 15.95 7.58 -12.64
CA ASP A 49 16.63 6.28 -12.46
C ASP A 49 17.09 6.04 -11.01
N SER A 50 16.82 6.98 -10.09
CA SER A 50 17.10 6.84 -8.65
C SER A 50 15.90 7.20 -7.78
N PHE A 51 16.01 6.88 -6.48
CA PHE A 51 15.01 7.23 -5.48
C PHE A 51 15.65 7.48 -4.11
N PHE A 52 14.95 8.27 -3.28
CA PHE A 52 15.34 8.57 -1.91
C PHE A 52 14.59 7.68 -0.92
N ILE A 53 15.29 7.16 0.07
CA ILE A 53 14.75 6.35 1.16
C ILE A 53 15.50 6.66 2.46
N PRO A 54 14.84 6.69 3.63
CA PRO A 54 15.54 6.76 4.90
C PRO A 54 16.44 5.55 5.11
N ARG A 55 17.53 5.73 5.87
CA ARG A 55 18.38 4.63 6.32
C ARG A 55 17.60 3.68 7.23
N SER A 56 18.17 2.51 7.49
CA SER A 56 17.68 1.58 8.53
C SER A 56 17.92 2.16 9.94
N ALA A 57 17.28 3.28 10.24
CA ALA A 57 17.27 3.98 11.52
C ALA A 57 15.82 4.18 11.97
N SER A 58 15.62 4.43 13.27
CA SER A 58 14.27 4.69 13.77
C SER A 58 13.72 5.97 13.14
N PRO A 59 12.44 6.02 12.71
CA PRO A 59 11.83 7.26 12.21
C PRO A 59 11.99 8.43 13.18
N VAL A 60 11.99 8.17 14.50
CA VAL A 60 12.18 9.16 15.56
C VAL A 60 13.55 9.85 15.51
N GLN A 61 14.56 9.21 14.91
CA GLN A 61 15.91 9.76 14.78
C GLN A 61 16.07 10.66 13.55
N LEU A 62 15.07 10.72 12.67
CA LEU A 62 15.11 11.57 11.48
C LEU A 62 14.73 13.00 11.87
N SER A 63 15.55 13.99 11.51
CA SER A 63 15.16 15.41 11.62
C SER A 63 15.27 16.08 10.25
N ALA A 64 14.55 17.18 10.06
CA ALA A 64 14.69 17.99 8.85
C ALA A 64 16.12 18.55 8.71
N SER A 65 16.73 18.95 9.84
CA SER A 65 18.11 19.42 9.93
C SER A 65 19.15 18.36 9.57
N SER A 66 18.82 17.07 9.74
CA SER A 66 19.70 15.94 9.42
C SER A 66 19.28 15.18 8.16
N ALA A 67 18.26 15.64 7.43
CA ALA A 67 17.67 14.89 6.31
C ALA A 67 18.71 14.49 5.26
N ALA A 68 19.62 15.41 4.90
CA ALA A 68 20.73 15.15 4.00
C ALA A 68 21.58 13.95 4.48
N SER A 69 21.90 13.95 5.77
CA SER A 69 22.68 12.92 6.44
C SER A 69 21.85 11.72 6.92
N ALA A 70 20.56 11.62 6.63
CA ALA A 70 19.69 10.55 7.12
C ALA A 70 19.03 9.75 6.00
N LEU A 71 18.98 10.34 4.81
CA LEU A 71 18.48 9.70 3.59
C LEU A 71 19.61 8.99 2.84
N LEU A 72 19.19 8.12 1.93
CA LEU A 72 20.02 7.45 0.94
C LEU A 72 19.38 7.68 -0.43
N GLU A 73 20.23 7.94 -1.42
CA GLU A 73 19.83 7.86 -2.83
C GLU A 73 20.25 6.50 -3.37
N LEU A 74 19.31 5.71 -3.88
CA LEU A 74 19.54 4.37 -4.42
C LEU A 74 19.16 4.31 -5.90
N ASN A 75 19.90 3.53 -6.68
CA ASN A 75 19.58 3.26 -8.08
C ASN A 75 18.38 2.33 -8.20
N ILE A 76 17.52 2.57 -9.19
CA ILE A 76 16.35 1.72 -9.47
C ILE A 76 16.75 0.37 -10.09
N SER A 77 17.86 0.31 -10.81
CA SER A 77 18.31 -0.90 -11.51
C SER A 77 18.70 -2.03 -10.55
N ASP A 78 19.37 -1.70 -9.45
CA ASP A 78 20.01 -2.66 -8.55
C ASP A 78 19.78 -2.38 -7.06
N ALA A 79 19.13 -1.28 -6.69
CA ALA A 79 18.94 -0.82 -5.32
C ALA A 79 20.26 -0.54 -4.55
N ASN A 80 21.36 -0.32 -5.26
CA ASN A 80 22.63 0.08 -4.66
C ASN A 80 22.69 1.60 -4.50
N PRO A 81 23.44 2.11 -3.49
CA PRO A 81 23.67 3.54 -3.31
C PRO A 81 24.23 4.20 -4.56
N VAL A 82 23.69 5.37 -4.90
CA VAL A 82 24.28 6.24 -5.93
C VAL A 82 25.61 6.80 -5.38
N PRO A 83 26.74 6.64 -6.09
CA PRO A 83 28.03 7.21 -5.67
C PRO A 83 27.94 8.73 -5.49
N ARG A 84 28.60 9.29 -4.48
CA ARG A 84 28.47 10.71 -4.13
C ARG A 84 29.22 11.70 -5.04
N THR A 85 29.61 11.29 -6.24
CA THR A 85 30.42 12.11 -7.15
C THR A 85 29.65 13.28 -7.77
N SER A 86 28.33 13.40 -7.54
CA SER A 86 27.45 14.40 -8.13
C SER A 86 26.48 15.01 -7.12
N SER A 87 26.92 16.04 -6.39
CA SER A 87 26.13 17.20 -5.88
C SER A 87 24.81 17.02 -5.10
N SER A 88 24.26 15.81 -4.88
CA SER A 88 22.93 15.67 -4.29
C SER A 88 22.90 15.83 -2.78
N PHE A 89 24.02 15.84 -2.06
CA PHE A 89 24.07 16.18 -0.63
C PHE A 89 25.28 17.08 -0.32
N PRO A 90 25.10 18.39 -0.06
CA PRO A 90 26.21 19.35 0.01
C PRO A 90 27.11 19.24 1.26
N ASP A 91 26.66 18.62 2.37
CA ASP A 91 27.34 18.66 3.68
C ASP A 91 27.85 17.31 4.23
N ASP A 92 27.83 16.22 3.45
CA ASP A 92 28.02 14.84 3.96
C ASP A 92 29.46 14.30 3.80
N ALA A 93 30.48 15.18 3.80
CA ALA A 93 31.87 14.86 3.43
C ALA A 93 32.58 13.83 4.35
N GLU A 94 32.11 13.63 5.58
CA GLU A 94 32.76 12.73 6.56
C GLU A 94 32.27 11.28 6.50
N ARG A 95 31.26 10.97 5.68
CA ARG A 95 30.58 9.67 5.76
C ARG A 95 31.17 8.65 4.76
N PRO A 96 31.45 7.38 5.17
CA PRO A 96 32.01 6.34 4.30
C PRO A 96 31.15 6.09 3.05
N ASP A 97 31.77 6.04 1.87
CA ASP A 97 31.16 5.76 0.56
C ASP A 97 31.77 4.48 -0.05
N PRO A 98 30.99 3.41 -0.31
CA PRO A 98 29.55 3.29 -0.10
C PRO A 98 29.17 3.23 1.39
N PRO A 99 27.92 3.58 1.74
CA PRO A 99 27.42 3.38 3.09
C PRO A 99 27.50 1.89 3.49
N PRO A 100 27.77 1.57 4.77
CA PRO A 100 27.74 0.20 5.27
C PRO A 100 26.41 -0.51 4.98
N GLU A 101 26.45 -1.83 4.71
CA GLU A 101 25.27 -2.62 4.32
C GLU A 101 24.17 -2.62 5.39
N ASP A 102 24.54 -2.58 6.67
CA ASP A 102 23.63 -2.51 7.81
C ASP A 102 22.88 -1.16 7.91
N CYS A 103 23.36 -0.13 7.22
CA CYS A 103 22.64 1.14 7.08
C CYS A 103 21.56 1.09 5.98
N LEU A 104 21.62 0.11 5.07
CA LEU A 104 20.69 -0.02 3.96
C LEU A 104 19.41 -0.73 4.41
N PRO A 105 18.21 -0.24 4.03
CA PRO A 105 16.99 -0.99 4.23
C PRO A 105 17.10 -2.36 3.55
N ALA A 106 16.89 -3.44 4.29
CA ALA A 106 17.04 -4.81 3.78
C ALA A 106 16.10 -5.11 2.60
N GLU A 107 14.95 -4.45 2.57
CA GLU A 107 13.86 -4.70 1.61
C GLU A 107 13.78 -3.62 0.53
N ARG A 108 14.85 -2.83 0.37
CA ARG A 108 15.00 -1.78 -0.66
C ARG A 108 14.70 -2.26 -2.08
N HIS A 109 14.89 -3.55 -2.35
CA HIS A 109 14.58 -4.16 -3.65
C HIS A 109 13.09 -4.10 -4.00
N ILE A 110 12.17 -4.06 -3.02
CA ILE A 110 10.73 -3.84 -3.25
C ILE A 110 10.52 -2.50 -3.97
N HIS A 111 11.16 -1.44 -3.47
CA HIS A 111 11.03 -0.08 -4.00
C HIS A 111 11.64 0.02 -5.39
N ALA A 112 12.86 -0.48 -5.56
CA ALA A 112 13.55 -0.50 -6.85
C ALA A 112 12.74 -1.24 -7.93
N SER A 113 12.21 -2.42 -7.61
CA SER A 113 11.45 -3.24 -8.57
C SER A 113 10.12 -2.59 -8.98
N LEU A 114 9.44 -1.93 -8.04
CA LEU A 114 8.22 -1.18 -8.32
C LEU A 114 8.48 0.06 -9.19
N TYR A 115 9.49 0.86 -8.85
CA TYR A 115 9.86 2.01 -9.68
C TYR A 115 10.36 1.61 -11.07
N ALA A 116 11.10 0.51 -11.19
CA ALA A 116 11.54 -0.02 -12.48
C ALA A 116 10.36 -0.44 -13.36
N ARG A 117 9.34 -1.06 -12.73
CA ARG A 117 8.17 -1.57 -13.44
C ARG A 117 7.16 -0.48 -13.81
N PHE A 118 6.97 0.51 -12.96
CA PHE A 118 5.95 1.55 -13.11
C PHE A 118 6.59 2.94 -13.06
N PRO A 119 6.97 3.52 -14.22
CA PRO A 119 7.58 4.84 -14.28
C PRO A 119 6.70 5.96 -13.70
N ALA A 120 5.38 5.78 -13.72
CA ALA A 120 4.42 6.72 -13.15
C ALA A 120 4.42 6.77 -11.60
N LEU A 121 5.05 5.79 -10.94
CA LEU A 121 5.14 5.77 -9.48
C LEU A 121 6.07 6.85 -8.95
N THR A 122 5.60 7.52 -7.90
CA THR A 122 6.31 8.61 -7.24
C THR A 122 6.72 8.28 -5.83
N SER A 123 5.88 7.57 -5.07
CA SER A 123 6.21 7.19 -3.70
C SER A 123 5.68 5.80 -3.37
N ILE A 124 6.42 5.13 -2.49
CA ILE A 124 6.15 3.75 -2.09
C ILE A 124 6.29 3.65 -0.58
N LEU A 125 5.32 3.06 0.07
CA LEU A 125 5.32 2.71 1.48
C LEU A 125 5.34 1.18 1.61
N HIS A 126 6.36 0.66 2.29
CA HIS A 126 6.41 -0.73 2.72
C HIS A 126 6.23 -0.83 4.24
N ILE A 127 5.22 -1.57 4.65
CA ILE A 127 4.91 -1.89 6.05
C ILE A 127 5.40 -3.32 6.29
N CYS A 128 6.55 -3.50 6.96
CA CYS A 128 7.23 -4.79 7.17
C CYS A 128 6.86 -5.50 8.49
N ALA A 129 6.36 -4.74 9.47
CA ALA A 129 5.84 -5.29 10.70
C ALA A 129 4.36 -4.90 10.81
N CYS A 130 3.52 -5.84 10.41
CA CYS A 130 2.09 -5.64 10.33
C CYS A 130 1.49 -5.17 11.67
N PRO A 131 0.80 -4.01 11.71
CA PRO A 131 -0.03 -3.64 12.84
C PRO A 131 -1.01 -4.78 13.20
N PRO A 132 -1.33 -5.01 14.49
CA PRO A 132 -2.29 -6.06 14.90
C PRO A 132 -3.67 -5.96 14.22
N THR A 133 -4.02 -4.79 13.69
CA THR A 133 -5.21 -4.53 12.88
C THR A 133 -5.17 -5.19 11.51
N LEU A 134 -4.01 -5.29 10.88
CA LEU A 134 -3.86 -5.89 9.55
C LEU A 134 -3.62 -7.41 9.60
N THR A 135 -3.13 -7.95 10.73
CA THR A 135 -2.73 -9.38 10.83
C THR A 135 -3.79 -10.38 10.34
N PRO A 136 -5.11 -10.22 10.64
CA PRO A 136 -6.13 -11.15 10.17
C PRO A 136 -6.25 -11.25 8.64
N PHE A 137 -5.84 -10.20 7.92
CA PHE A 137 -5.93 -10.11 6.46
C PHE A 137 -4.71 -10.70 5.75
N LEU A 138 -3.62 -10.97 6.50
CA LEU A 138 -2.37 -11.49 5.95
C LEU A 138 -2.25 -13.01 6.09
N ILE A 139 -3.17 -13.63 6.83
CA ILE A 139 -3.21 -15.08 6.99
C ILE A 139 -4.01 -15.63 5.80
N SER A 140 -3.33 -16.35 4.92
CA SER A 140 -3.98 -17.15 3.88
C SER A 140 -4.48 -18.45 4.48
N ALA A 141 -5.63 -18.94 4.01
CA ALA A 141 -5.87 -20.38 4.09
C ALA A 141 -4.79 -21.07 3.25
N SER A 142 -4.11 -22.07 3.79
CA SER A 142 -3.35 -22.99 2.94
C SER A 142 -4.36 -23.65 1.98
N PRO A 143 -4.09 -23.71 0.67
CA PRO A 143 -4.91 -24.53 -0.21
C PRO A 143 -4.76 -25.97 0.26
N THR A 144 -5.73 -26.48 1.00
CA THR A 144 -5.78 -27.90 1.34
C THR A 144 -5.93 -28.64 0.02
N SER A 145 -4.89 -29.34 -0.38
CA SER A 145 -4.95 -30.36 -1.43
C SER A 145 -5.81 -31.53 -0.92
N THR A 146 -7.12 -31.33 -0.81
CA THR A 146 -8.05 -32.44 -0.61
C THR A 146 -8.21 -33.19 -1.92
N SER A 147 -7.21 -34.01 -2.24
CA SER A 147 -7.39 -35.18 -3.09
C SER A 147 -8.05 -36.28 -2.25
N SER A 148 -9.34 -36.14 -1.96
CA SER A 148 -10.15 -37.27 -1.53
C SER A 148 -11.59 -37.06 -2.00
N SER A 149 -11.96 -37.88 -2.97
CA SER A 149 -13.33 -38.14 -3.36
C SER A 149 -14.11 -38.71 -2.18
N SER A 150 -14.78 -37.88 -1.39
CA SER A 150 -15.91 -38.32 -0.59
C SER A 150 -16.95 -37.20 -0.50
N SER A 151 -18.14 -37.56 -0.97
CA SER A 151 -19.37 -36.78 -0.93
C SER A 151 -19.68 -36.29 0.48
N SER A 152 -19.53 -34.99 0.72
CA SER A 152 -20.07 -34.32 1.89
C SER A 152 -20.46 -32.91 1.48
N SER A 153 -21.76 -32.65 1.48
CA SER A 153 -22.40 -31.37 1.20
C SER A 153 -21.93 -30.30 2.18
N THR A 154 -20.89 -29.57 1.80
CA THR A 154 -20.48 -28.32 2.46
C THR A 154 -21.11 -27.15 1.71
N PRO A 155 -21.54 -26.07 2.40
CA PRO A 155 -22.12 -24.92 1.74
C PRO A 155 -21.04 -24.21 0.90
N HIS A 156 -21.28 -24.12 -0.41
CA HIS A 156 -20.48 -23.33 -1.34
C HIS A 156 -20.56 -21.85 -0.95
N ILE A 157 -19.45 -21.29 -0.47
CA ILE A 157 -19.22 -19.85 -0.47
C ILE A 157 -18.90 -19.49 -1.93
N PRO A 158 -19.64 -18.56 -2.58
CA PRO A 158 -19.33 -18.14 -3.94
C PRO A 158 -18.10 -17.23 -3.90
N PHE A 159 -16.91 -17.83 -3.91
CA PHE A 159 -15.67 -17.09 -4.16
C PHE A 159 -15.57 -16.80 -5.65
N THR A 160 -15.47 -15.51 -6.00
CA THR A 160 -15.10 -15.06 -7.35
C THR A 160 -13.77 -15.71 -7.73
N THR A 161 -13.77 -16.40 -8.86
CA THR A 161 -12.72 -17.30 -9.33
C THR A 161 -11.45 -16.52 -9.65
N THR A 162 -10.60 -16.29 -8.66
CA THR A 162 -9.19 -15.97 -8.87
C THR A 162 -8.46 -17.24 -9.33
N SER A 163 -7.41 -17.05 -10.14
CA SER A 163 -6.56 -18.14 -10.63
C SER A 163 -6.21 -19.12 -9.50
N PRO A 164 -6.24 -20.46 -9.72
CA PRO A 164 -5.99 -21.47 -8.68
C PRO A 164 -4.59 -21.40 -8.04
N ALA A 165 -3.71 -20.53 -8.52
CA ALA A 165 -2.37 -20.31 -7.98
C ALA A 165 -2.27 -19.15 -6.96
N ASP A 166 -3.34 -18.37 -6.74
CA ASP A 166 -3.27 -17.18 -5.90
C ASP A 166 -3.85 -17.44 -4.49
N PRO A 167 -3.08 -17.16 -3.43
CA PRO A 167 -3.54 -17.34 -2.06
C PRO A 167 -4.71 -16.40 -1.80
N THR A 168 -5.81 -16.94 -1.25
CA THR A 168 -6.97 -16.15 -0.87
C THR A 168 -6.89 -15.84 0.62
N PRO A 169 -6.93 -14.56 1.03
CA PRO A 169 -6.91 -14.21 2.45
C PRO A 169 -8.14 -14.78 3.15
N LEU A 170 -7.99 -15.19 4.41
CA LEU A 170 -9.13 -15.65 5.23
C LEU A 170 -10.20 -14.57 5.39
N LEU A 171 -9.77 -13.31 5.41
CA LEU A 171 -10.63 -12.15 5.49
C LEU A 171 -10.26 -11.19 4.36
N PRO A 172 -11.17 -10.85 3.44
CA PRO A 172 -10.86 -9.89 2.38
C PRO A 172 -10.77 -8.48 2.96
N LEU A 173 -9.67 -7.77 2.67
CA LEU A 173 -9.58 -6.35 2.97
C LEU A 173 -10.23 -5.55 1.84
N ARG A 174 -11.40 -4.98 2.12
CA ARG A 174 -12.21 -4.18 1.19
C ARG A 174 -12.76 -2.95 1.91
N PRO A 175 -13.09 -1.87 1.17
CA PRO A 175 -13.73 -0.70 1.74
C PRO A 175 -15.12 -1.05 2.30
N LEU A 176 -15.30 -0.83 3.59
CA LEU A 176 -16.55 -0.95 4.32
C LEU A 176 -17.23 0.42 4.44
N THR A 177 -16.50 1.45 4.88
CA THR A 177 -17.09 2.78 5.14
C THR A 177 -16.15 3.96 4.86
N LEU A 178 -14.84 3.77 4.93
CA LEU A 178 -13.91 4.89 4.77
C LEU A 178 -13.62 5.13 3.28
N HIS A 179 -13.96 6.32 2.80
CA HIS A 179 -13.65 6.72 1.42
C HIS A 179 -12.12 6.90 1.20
N ALA A 180 -11.32 7.07 2.26
CA ALA A 180 -9.86 7.02 2.14
C ALA A 180 -9.37 5.64 1.67
N SER A 181 -10.14 4.59 1.94
CA SER A 181 -9.87 3.23 1.53
C SER A 181 -10.37 2.94 0.11
N SER A 182 -11.02 3.89 -0.57
CA SER A 182 -11.53 3.70 -1.93
C SER A 182 -10.44 3.33 -2.95
N ALA A 183 -9.16 3.56 -2.61
CA ALA A 183 -8.00 3.04 -3.34
C ALA A 183 -7.96 1.49 -3.39
N LEU A 184 -8.62 0.80 -2.45
CA LEU A 184 -8.90 -0.64 -2.42
C LEU A 184 -10.18 -1.01 -3.20
N ALA A 185 -10.54 -0.31 -4.28
CA ALA A 185 -11.79 -0.52 -5.03
C ALA A 185 -12.13 -1.99 -5.37
N ALA A 186 -11.16 -2.90 -5.29
CA ALA A 186 -11.32 -4.35 -5.21
C ALA A 186 -10.53 -4.91 -4.00
N PRO A 187 -10.84 -6.14 -3.52
CA PRO A 187 -10.07 -6.78 -2.46
C PRO A 187 -8.57 -6.64 -2.69
N ALA A 188 -7.85 -6.18 -1.67
CA ALA A 188 -6.40 -6.07 -1.75
C ALA A 188 -5.83 -7.47 -2.07
N PRO A 189 -5.06 -7.63 -3.17
CA PRO A 189 -4.49 -8.93 -3.49
C PRO A 189 -3.48 -9.33 -2.41
N LEU A 190 -3.43 -10.62 -2.12
CA LEU A 190 -2.46 -11.20 -1.22
C LEU A 190 -1.29 -11.79 -2.03
N PHE A 191 -0.08 -11.43 -1.65
CA PHE A 191 1.16 -11.97 -2.21
C PHE A 191 1.82 -12.88 -1.19
N ASP A 192 2.03 -14.16 -1.55
CA ASP A 192 2.78 -15.11 -0.75
C ASP A 192 4.13 -15.42 -1.43
N PRO A 193 5.26 -14.97 -0.85
CA PRO A 193 6.58 -15.23 -1.43
C PRO A 193 6.98 -16.71 -1.37
N SER A 194 6.33 -17.54 -0.54
CA SER A 194 6.66 -18.96 -0.47
C SER A 194 6.28 -19.76 -1.71
N ALA A 195 5.45 -19.18 -2.59
CA ALA A 195 5.19 -19.74 -3.91
C ALA A 195 6.36 -19.54 -4.90
N LEU A 196 7.36 -18.72 -4.55
CA LEU A 196 8.54 -18.51 -5.39
C LEU A 196 9.56 -19.62 -5.18
N ALA A 197 10.28 -19.97 -6.23
CA ALA A 197 11.39 -20.94 -6.16
C ALA A 197 12.48 -20.51 -5.15
N SER A 198 12.57 -19.21 -4.83
CA SER A 198 13.42 -18.63 -3.80
C SER A 198 12.75 -18.61 -2.41
N ALA A 199 11.91 -19.60 -2.08
CA ALA A 199 11.06 -19.68 -0.89
C ALA A 199 11.73 -19.45 0.49
N HIS A 200 13.06 -19.34 0.52
CA HIS A 200 13.85 -19.06 1.71
C HIS A 200 13.98 -17.56 2.05
N ASP A 201 13.48 -16.65 1.21
CA ASP A 201 13.52 -15.20 1.46
C ASP A 201 12.11 -14.63 1.72
N PRO A 202 11.58 -14.77 2.96
CA PRO A 202 10.28 -14.24 3.31
C PRO A 202 10.27 -12.70 3.39
N PHE A 203 11.44 -12.05 3.38
CA PHE A 203 11.59 -10.60 3.53
C PHE A 203 11.84 -9.89 2.20
N LEU A 204 11.70 -10.56 1.05
CA LEU A 204 11.83 -9.94 -0.28
C LEU A 204 13.15 -9.16 -0.46
N ARG A 205 14.23 -9.65 0.15
CA ARG A 205 15.58 -9.04 0.10
C ARG A 205 16.26 -9.25 -1.25
N SER A 206 15.68 -10.08 -2.11
CA SER A 206 16.18 -10.33 -3.46
C SER A 206 15.34 -9.60 -4.52
N LYS A 207 16.02 -9.12 -5.57
CA LYS A 207 15.37 -8.50 -6.73
C LYS A 207 14.31 -9.41 -7.37
N ALA A 208 14.59 -10.71 -7.49
CA ALA A 208 13.65 -11.66 -8.09
C ALA A 208 12.32 -11.76 -7.31
N ALA A 209 12.38 -11.78 -5.98
CA ALA A 209 11.18 -11.82 -5.15
C ALA A 209 10.40 -10.49 -5.23
N ALA A 210 11.12 -9.36 -5.23
CA ALA A 210 10.53 -8.05 -5.40
C ALA A 210 9.90 -7.82 -6.79
N ASP A 211 10.52 -8.32 -7.87
CA ASP A 211 9.95 -8.28 -9.23
C ASP A 211 8.63 -9.07 -9.32
N ALA A 212 8.56 -10.22 -8.62
CA ALA A 212 7.34 -11.03 -8.53
C ALA A 212 6.22 -10.32 -7.74
N LEU A 213 6.57 -9.62 -6.66
CA LEU A 213 5.64 -8.74 -5.96
C LEU A 213 5.15 -7.61 -6.86
N ALA A 214 6.05 -6.90 -7.56
CA ALA A 214 5.70 -5.81 -8.47
C ALA A 214 4.72 -6.27 -9.57
N ALA A 215 4.80 -7.53 -10.00
CA ALA A 215 3.83 -8.11 -10.94
C ALA A 215 2.39 -8.13 -10.44
N ARG A 216 2.17 -8.15 -9.12
CA ARG A 216 0.82 -8.12 -8.52
C ARG A 216 0.11 -6.79 -8.68
N PHE A 217 0.87 -5.70 -8.85
CA PHE A 217 0.33 -4.35 -9.08
C PHE A 217 -0.18 -4.14 -10.51
N ALA A 218 0.32 -4.90 -11.51
CA ALA A 218 -0.09 -4.77 -12.90
C ALA A 218 -1.43 -5.47 -13.23
N ARG A 219 -1.90 -6.39 -12.37
CA ARG A 219 -3.11 -7.18 -12.65
C ARG A 219 -4.37 -6.40 -12.27
N ALA A 220 -5.11 -5.92 -13.28
CA ALA A 220 -6.50 -5.49 -13.11
C ALA A 220 -7.43 -6.73 -13.24
N GLU A 221 -7.75 -7.38 -12.14
CA GLU A 221 -8.70 -8.51 -12.15
C GLU A 221 -10.17 -8.03 -12.18
N THR A 222 -10.43 -6.74 -11.96
CA THR A 222 -11.77 -6.16 -11.90
C THR A 222 -11.91 -4.92 -12.76
N SER A 223 -13.13 -4.66 -13.22
CA SER A 223 -13.46 -3.45 -13.99
C SER A 223 -13.23 -2.17 -13.17
N ALA A 224 -13.43 -2.20 -11.86
CA ALA A 224 -13.10 -1.12 -10.94
C ALA A 224 -11.59 -0.82 -10.88
N GLY A 225 -10.72 -1.84 -10.87
CA GLY A 225 -9.27 -1.63 -10.93
C GLY A 225 -8.83 -1.00 -12.25
N PHE A 226 -9.48 -1.40 -13.34
CA PHE A 226 -9.27 -0.79 -14.66
C PHE A 226 -9.76 0.67 -14.72
N LEU A 227 -10.95 0.96 -14.17
CA LEU A 227 -11.48 2.33 -14.08
C LEU A 227 -10.63 3.21 -13.17
N ALA A 228 -10.17 2.69 -12.02
CA ALA A 228 -9.27 3.41 -11.13
C ALA A 228 -7.90 3.65 -11.79
N GLY A 229 -7.38 2.69 -12.55
CA GLY A 229 -6.18 2.85 -13.38
C GLY A 229 -6.36 3.93 -14.45
N LYS A 230 -7.50 3.93 -15.16
CA LYS A 230 -7.84 4.96 -16.16
C LYS A 230 -8.05 6.33 -15.55
N LEU A 231 -8.76 6.43 -14.44
CA LEU A 231 -8.96 7.68 -13.71
C LEU A 231 -7.60 8.23 -13.25
N ARG A 232 -6.71 7.37 -12.73
CA ARG A 232 -5.34 7.77 -12.37
C ARG A 232 -4.52 8.23 -13.57
N GLY A 233 -4.58 7.53 -14.70
CA GLY A 233 -3.91 7.94 -15.93
C GLY A 233 -4.43 9.28 -16.47
N ALA A 234 -5.75 9.48 -16.43
CA ALA A 234 -6.39 10.73 -16.82
C ALA A 234 -6.05 11.89 -15.89
N TRP A 235 -5.85 11.62 -14.59
CA TRP A 235 -5.46 12.62 -13.60
C TRP A 235 -3.99 13.04 -13.77
N ALA A 236 -3.10 12.06 -13.95
CA ALA A 236 -1.68 12.29 -14.26
C ALA A 236 -1.47 13.07 -15.57
N GLY A 237 -2.47 13.04 -16.45
CA GLY A 237 -2.49 13.78 -17.71
C GLY A 237 -2.99 15.23 -17.65
N GLY A 238 -3.60 15.71 -16.56
CA GLY A 238 -4.13 17.08 -16.61
C GLY A 238 -4.93 17.62 -15.43
N PHE A 239 -4.29 18.53 -14.69
CA PHE A 239 -4.93 19.73 -14.12
C PHE A 239 -4.17 21.04 -14.41
N GLY A 240 -3.20 21.02 -15.33
CA GLY A 240 -2.39 22.20 -15.70
C GLY A 240 -2.07 22.39 -17.19
N ALA A 241 -2.39 21.44 -18.07
CA ALA A 241 -2.08 21.54 -19.49
C ALA A 241 -3.28 22.07 -20.30
N SER A 242 -3.71 23.30 -20.04
CA SER A 242 -4.59 24.02 -20.96
C SER A 242 -3.80 24.47 -22.18
N GLY A 243 -3.87 23.69 -23.27
CA GLY A 243 -3.57 24.18 -24.61
C GLY A 243 -2.13 24.02 -25.09
N ALA A 244 -1.81 22.86 -25.66
CA ALA A 244 -0.97 22.75 -26.86
C ALA A 244 -1.17 21.34 -27.44
N GLY A 245 -1.38 21.27 -28.76
CA GLY A 245 -1.82 20.07 -29.47
C GLY A 245 -0.98 18.82 -29.20
N ALA A 246 -1.67 17.73 -28.88
CA ALA A 246 -1.10 16.40 -28.87
C ALA A 246 -0.74 15.99 -30.31
N GLN A 247 0.55 16.08 -30.64
CA GLN A 247 1.11 15.33 -31.76
C GLN A 247 1.26 13.87 -31.36
N ASP A 248 0.83 13.01 -32.29
CA ASP A 248 0.86 11.55 -32.32
C ASP A 248 2.29 10.99 -32.34
N GLY A 249 3.05 11.24 -31.27
CA GLY A 249 4.34 10.60 -31.01
C GLY A 249 4.14 9.50 -29.99
N GLY A 250 4.36 8.24 -30.38
CA GLY A 250 4.16 7.02 -29.58
C GLY A 250 5.08 6.88 -28.36
N ALA A 251 5.06 7.87 -27.46
CA ALA A 251 5.48 7.67 -26.09
C ALA A 251 4.47 6.73 -25.45
N LYS A 252 4.89 5.50 -25.16
CA LYS A 252 4.14 4.59 -24.29
C LYS A 252 3.77 5.38 -23.04
N GLU A 253 2.48 5.67 -22.89
CA GLU A 253 1.91 6.23 -21.67
C GLU A 253 2.49 5.44 -20.51
N ALA A 254 3.20 6.12 -19.60
CA ALA A 254 3.91 5.47 -18.51
C ALA A 254 2.91 4.61 -17.73
N GLU A 255 3.08 3.29 -17.80
CA GLU A 255 2.08 2.36 -17.29
C GLU A 255 1.95 2.55 -15.78
N ALA A 256 0.82 3.13 -15.36
CA ALA A 256 0.45 3.23 -13.96
C ALA A 256 0.03 1.84 -13.44
N PRO A 257 0.28 1.53 -12.16
CA PRO A 257 -0.17 0.26 -11.60
C PRO A 257 -1.70 0.21 -11.57
N ALA A 258 -2.26 -0.97 -11.86
CA ALA A 258 -3.70 -1.21 -11.78
C ALA A 258 -4.23 -1.13 -10.34
N ARG A 259 -3.36 -1.37 -9.36
CA ARG A 259 -3.67 -1.41 -7.93
C ARG A 259 -2.75 -0.46 -7.19
N SER A 260 -3.23 0.12 -6.09
CA SER A 260 -2.42 0.98 -5.21
C SER A 260 -1.96 0.28 -3.93
N VAL A 261 -2.49 -0.92 -3.65
CA VAL A 261 -2.20 -1.69 -2.43
C VAL A 261 -2.06 -3.17 -2.77
N VAL A 262 -1.04 -3.82 -2.19
CA VAL A 262 -0.87 -5.28 -2.16
C VAL A 262 -0.53 -5.70 -0.73
N LEU A 263 -1.18 -6.73 -0.23
CA LEU A 263 -0.90 -7.31 1.09
C LEU A 263 0.15 -8.42 0.96
N LEU A 264 1.00 -8.55 1.97
CA LEU A 264 2.05 -9.56 2.04
C LEU A 264 1.66 -10.63 3.07
N ALA A 265 1.56 -11.87 2.60
CA ALA A 265 1.08 -12.98 3.40
C ALA A 265 1.97 -13.30 4.61
N LYS A 266 1.46 -14.17 5.48
CA LYS A 266 2.19 -14.71 6.65
C LYS A 266 2.62 -13.63 7.65
N GLY A 267 1.85 -12.56 7.74
CA GLY A 267 2.07 -11.49 8.72
C GLY A 267 3.16 -10.50 8.33
N HIS A 268 3.70 -10.54 7.11
CA HIS A 268 4.77 -9.64 6.66
C HIS A 268 4.28 -8.20 6.57
N GLY A 269 3.10 -7.93 5.99
CA GLY A 269 2.51 -6.60 6.02
C GLY A 269 1.89 -6.19 4.70
N GLY A 270 2.31 -5.07 4.13
CA GLY A 270 1.70 -4.54 2.92
C GLY A 270 2.52 -3.47 2.23
N VAL A 271 2.27 -3.29 0.93
CA VAL A 271 2.87 -2.24 0.12
C VAL A 271 1.79 -1.33 -0.44
N VAL A 272 1.98 -0.03 -0.26
CA VAL A 272 1.09 1.04 -0.75
C VAL A 272 1.89 1.94 -1.69
N VAL A 273 1.28 2.36 -2.79
CA VAL A 273 1.94 3.19 -3.81
C VAL A 273 1.12 4.41 -4.20
N SER A 274 1.83 5.48 -4.62
CA SER A 274 1.26 6.70 -5.19
C SER A 274 1.85 7.02 -6.56
N CYS A 275 1.10 7.77 -7.38
CA CYS A 275 1.49 8.18 -8.73
C CYS A 275 1.66 9.71 -8.82
N ALA A 276 2.06 10.18 -10.00
CA ALA A 276 2.50 11.55 -10.35
C ALA A 276 1.91 12.69 -9.50
N ASP A 277 0.60 12.73 -9.31
CA ASP A 277 -0.07 13.87 -8.64
C ASP A 277 -0.16 13.75 -7.12
N GLY A 278 0.01 12.54 -6.57
CA GLY A 278 -0.26 12.24 -5.16
C GLY A 278 0.97 12.24 -4.26
N GLY A 279 2.13 11.83 -4.77
CA GLY A 279 3.41 11.90 -4.06
C GLY A 279 3.40 11.29 -2.66
N LEU A 280 4.11 11.93 -1.72
CA LEU A 280 4.25 11.48 -0.33
C LEU A 280 2.94 11.61 0.46
N GLU A 281 2.15 12.63 0.16
CA GLU A 281 0.89 12.91 0.86
C GLU A 281 -0.12 11.79 0.62
N GLU A 282 -0.27 11.38 -0.64
CA GLU A 282 -1.20 10.33 -1.05
C GLU A 282 -0.80 8.96 -0.50
N VAL A 283 0.49 8.61 -0.51
CA VAL A 283 0.93 7.31 0.00
C VAL A 283 0.73 7.22 1.52
N CYS A 284 0.95 8.32 2.26
CA CYS A 284 0.64 8.39 3.69
C CYS A 284 -0.86 8.26 3.95
N TRP A 285 -1.67 9.03 3.23
CA TRP A 285 -3.12 8.99 3.33
C TRP A 285 -3.68 7.59 3.12
N ARG A 286 -3.25 6.91 2.05
CA ARG A 286 -3.65 5.54 1.74
C ARG A 286 -3.15 4.54 2.77
N GLY A 287 -1.91 4.68 3.24
CA GLY A 287 -1.33 3.83 4.29
C GLY A 287 -2.16 3.85 5.57
N VAL A 288 -2.52 5.05 6.04
CA VAL A 288 -3.41 5.23 7.20
C VAL A 288 -4.79 4.66 6.93
N GLY A 289 -5.39 5.00 5.77
CA GLY A 289 -6.71 4.50 5.37
C GLY A 289 -6.80 2.97 5.39
N VAL A 290 -5.81 2.27 4.81
CA VAL A 290 -5.74 0.80 4.77
C VAL A 290 -5.79 0.18 6.17
N VAL A 291 -5.05 0.74 7.12
CA VAL A 291 -4.96 0.20 8.49
C VAL A 291 -6.19 0.51 9.32
N GLU A 292 -6.76 1.71 9.17
CA GLU A 292 -8.03 2.00 9.83
C GLU A 292 -9.17 1.16 9.26
N GLU A 293 -9.19 0.93 7.95
CA GLU A 293 -10.18 0.05 7.30
C GLU A 293 -10.09 -1.38 7.84
N ALA A 294 -8.88 -1.91 7.96
CA ALA A 294 -8.65 -3.22 8.53
C ALA A 294 -9.21 -3.32 9.96
N GLY A 295 -9.04 -2.27 10.76
CA GLY A 295 -9.65 -2.14 12.09
C GLY A 295 -11.18 -2.20 12.03
N ARG A 296 -11.81 -1.40 11.16
CA ARG A 296 -13.27 -1.34 10.99
C ARG A 296 -13.85 -2.67 10.52
N VAL A 297 -13.21 -3.33 9.54
CA VAL A 297 -13.65 -4.64 9.05
C VAL A 297 -13.55 -5.69 10.16
N ARG A 298 -12.45 -5.72 10.92
CA ARG A 298 -12.29 -6.64 12.06
C ARG A 298 -13.38 -6.44 13.12
N GLU A 299 -13.65 -5.21 13.51
CA GLU A 299 -14.70 -4.87 14.46
C GLU A 299 -16.09 -5.20 13.92
N GLY A 300 -16.35 -4.90 12.66
CA GLY A 300 -17.59 -5.24 11.97
C GLY A 300 -17.86 -6.74 11.97
N VAL A 301 -16.87 -7.57 11.63
CA VAL A 301 -17.00 -9.04 11.69
C VAL A 301 -17.32 -9.51 13.10
N ALA A 302 -16.64 -8.95 14.12
CA ALA A 302 -16.91 -9.31 15.51
C ALA A 302 -18.35 -8.96 15.94
N VAL A 303 -18.85 -7.79 15.55
CA VAL A 303 -20.24 -7.36 15.83
C VAL A 303 -21.24 -8.24 15.09
N VAL A 304 -21.05 -8.48 13.79
CA VAL A 304 -21.93 -9.35 13.00
C VAL A 304 -21.96 -10.76 13.58
N GLY A 305 -20.83 -11.30 14.03
CA GLY A 305 -20.77 -12.59 14.71
C GLY A 305 -21.55 -12.60 16.03
N ALA A 306 -21.31 -11.62 16.90
CA ALA A 306 -21.99 -11.53 18.19
C ALA A 306 -23.52 -11.31 18.08
N VAL A 307 -23.96 -10.57 17.05
CA VAL A 307 -25.38 -10.34 16.77
C VAL A 307 -26.00 -11.56 16.08
N GLY A 308 -25.29 -12.17 15.13
CA GLY A 308 -25.72 -13.36 14.40
C GLY A 308 -25.96 -14.56 15.32
N GLU A 309 -25.15 -14.72 16.37
CA GLU A 309 -25.36 -15.76 17.40
C GLU A 309 -26.63 -15.53 18.23
N ARG A 310 -27.06 -14.27 18.41
CA ARG A 310 -28.35 -13.95 19.06
C ARG A 310 -29.54 -14.12 18.11
N GLY A 311 -29.29 -14.06 16.80
CA GLY A 311 -30.25 -14.25 15.74
C GLY A 311 -30.44 -15.71 15.33
N MET A 312 -30.79 -16.61 16.25
CA MET A 312 -31.48 -17.88 15.87
C MET A 312 -32.92 -17.61 15.39
N GLY A 313 -33.12 -16.56 14.60
CA GLY A 313 -34.39 -16.19 13.97
C GLY A 313 -34.69 -17.18 12.86
N GLY A 314 -35.47 -18.21 13.16
CA GLY A 314 -35.90 -19.21 12.19
C GLY A 314 -36.00 -20.64 12.70
N LYS A 315 -35.64 -20.92 13.97
CA LYS A 315 -35.92 -22.23 14.56
C LYS A 315 -37.42 -22.39 14.81
N LYS A 316 -38.16 -22.93 13.85
CA LYS A 316 -39.36 -23.72 14.16
C LYS A 316 -38.88 -24.96 14.90
N TRP A 317 -38.89 -24.90 16.22
CA TRP A 317 -38.92 -26.10 17.03
C TRP A 317 -40.22 -26.82 16.70
N ASP A 318 -40.15 -28.10 16.33
CA ASP A 318 -41.37 -28.90 16.40
C ASP A 318 -41.75 -29.09 17.88
N GLY A 319 -43.01 -29.43 18.15
CA GLY A 319 -43.51 -29.66 19.50
C GLY A 319 -42.79 -30.79 20.25
N GLU A 320 -41.86 -31.50 19.61
CA GLU A 320 -41.03 -32.57 20.19
C GLU A 320 -39.59 -32.12 20.48
N GLY A 321 -39.22 -30.86 20.20
CA GLY A 321 -37.89 -30.34 20.49
C GLY A 321 -36.82 -30.67 19.44
N LYS A 322 -37.18 -31.13 18.24
CA LYS A 322 -36.25 -31.37 17.13
C LYS A 322 -36.17 -30.17 16.19
N LEU A 323 -34.95 -29.86 15.75
CA LEU A 323 -34.68 -28.85 14.72
C LEU A 323 -35.04 -29.43 13.35
N LYS A 324 -36.06 -28.91 12.67
CA LYS A 324 -36.48 -29.45 11.37
C LYS A 324 -35.64 -28.99 10.19
N GLU A 325 -35.03 -27.82 10.25
CA GLU A 325 -34.03 -27.33 9.29
C GLU A 325 -33.53 -26.00 9.83
N GLY A 326 -32.22 -25.88 10.03
CA GLY A 326 -31.60 -24.64 10.46
C GLY A 326 -30.47 -24.30 9.50
N ARG A 327 -30.69 -23.32 8.63
CA ARG A 327 -29.58 -22.68 7.93
C ARG A 327 -28.83 -21.87 8.98
N VAL A 328 -27.66 -22.35 9.40
CA VAL A 328 -26.72 -21.50 10.12
C VAL A 328 -26.38 -20.39 9.14
N MET A 329 -26.92 -19.19 9.34
CA MET A 329 -26.43 -18.01 8.67
C MET A 329 -24.98 -17.90 9.11
N GLY A 330 -24.04 -18.09 8.17
CA GLY A 330 -22.63 -18.13 8.49
C GLY A 330 -22.26 -16.87 9.29
N VAL A 331 -21.68 -17.08 10.46
CA VAL A 331 -20.93 -16.02 11.14
C VAL A 331 -19.80 -15.65 10.19
N GLY A 332 -19.96 -14.56 9.46
CA GLY A 332 -19.11 -14.29 8.32
C GLY A 332 -19.25 -12.88 7.76
N VAL A 333 -18.27 -12.54 6.94
CA VAL A 333 -18.14 -11.27 6.20
C VAL A 333 -19.33 -10.90 5.32
N GLU A 334 -20.25 -11.84 5.09
CA GLU A 334 -21.47 -11.63 4.28
C GLU A 334 -22.46 -10.65 4.94
N GLY A 335 -22.42 -10.47 6.26
CA GLY A 335 -23.27 -9.50 6.96
C GLY A 335 -22.78 -8.06 6.91
N LEU A 336 -21.62 -7.80 6.29
CA LEU A 336 -21.04 -6.46 6.19
C LEU A 336 -21.56 -5.72 4.94
N GLY A 337 -21.97 -4.46 5.14
CA GLY A 337 -22.33 -3.56 4.05
C GLY A 337 -21.07 -2.95 3.43
N TRP A 338 -20.52 -3.60 2.41
CA TRP A 338 -19.36 -3.13 1.66
C TRP A 338 -19.70 -1.95 0.76
N LEU A 339 -18.74 -1.05 0.55
CA LEU A 339 -18.88 -0.02 -0.48
C LEU A 339 -18.92 -0.68 -1.87
N GLY A 340 -19.83 -0.20 -2.70
CA GLY A 340 -19.92 -0.56 -4.10
C GLY A 340 -18.80 0.06 -4.94
N GLU A 341 -18.63 -0.44 -6.17
CA GLU A 341 -17.61 0.10 -7.10
C GLU A 341 -17.83 1.59 -7.40
N LYS A 342 -19.09 2.02 -7.51
CA LYS A 342 -19.46 3.43 -7.73
C LYS A 342 -19.05 4.32 -6.56
N GLU A 343 -19.33 3.89 -5.34
CA GLU A 343 -18.95 4.64 -4.12
C GLU A 343 -17.43 4.72 -3.98
N CYS A 344 -16.70 3.65 -4.36
CA CYS A 344 -15.24 3.68 -4.42
C CYS A 344 -14.74 4.67 -5.49
N ALA A 345 -15.34 4.69 -6.68
CA ALA A 345 -14.96 5.64 -7.73
C ALA A 345 -15.23 7.09 -7.32
N GLU A 346 -16.37 7.36 -6.68
CA GLU A 346 -16.70 8.69 -6.13
C GLU A 346 -15.72 9.08 -5.02
N GLY A 347 -15.40 8.18 -4.09
CA GLY A 347 -14.41 8.41 -3.05
C GLY A 347 -13.01 8.74 -3.58
N LEU A 348 -12.58 8.04 -4.63
CA LEU A 348 -11.33 8.33 -5.34
C LEU A 348 -11.33 9.71 -6.00
N SER A 349 -12.45 10.13 -6.59
CA SER A 349 -12.56 11.45 -7.22
C SER A 349 -12.42 12.62 -6.23
N MET A 350 -12.69 12.38 -4.95
CA MET A 350 -12.54 13.35 -3.86
C MET A 350 -11.18 13.25 -3.14
N GLU A 351 -10.31 12.32 -3.53
CA GLU A 351 -9.08 11.99 -2.79
C GLU A 351 -8.13 13.20 -2.73
N GLY A 352 -7.97 13.94 -3.83
CA GLY A 352 -7.00 15.05 -3.90
C GLY A 352 -7.19 16.16 -2.86
N GLU A 353 -8.43 16.58 -2.58
CA GLU A 353 -8.71 17.61 -1.56
C GLU A 353 -8.50 17.05 -0.15
N ARG A 354 -8.95 15.81 0.09
CA ARG A 354 -8.84 15.14 1.39
C ARG A 354 -7.39 14.87 1.77
N VAL A 355 -6.59 14.36 0.83
CA VAL A 355 -5.16 14.09 1.01
C VAL A 355 -4.45 15.34 1.56
N ARG A 356 -4.69 16.51 0.95
CA ARG A 356 -4.07 17.77 1.36
C ARG A 356 -4.52 18.21 2.75
N MET A 357 -5.82 18.17 3.00
CA MET A 357 -6.39 18.57 4.28
C MET A 357 -5.79 17.75 5.42
N TRP A 358 -5.77 16.43 5.27
CA TRP A 358 -5.25 15.52 6.30
C TRP A 358 -3.75 15.59 6.45
N TRP A 359 -3.01 15.70 5.34
CA TRP A 359 -1.57 15.94 5.38
C TRP A 359 -1.26 17.20 6.21
N GLU A 360 -1.93 18.31 5.93
CA GLU A 360 -1.72 19.57 6.67
C GLU A 360 -2.07 19.42 8.16
N GLU A 361 -3.18 18.76 8.48
CA GLU A 361 -3.56 18.47 9.86
C GLU A 361 -2.49 17.64 10.58
N TRP A 362 -1.98 16.58 9.94
CA TRP A 362 -0.94 15.72 10.50
C TRP A 362 0.38 16.45 10.66
N ARG A 363 0.76 17.31 9.70
CA ARG A 363 1.95 18.18 9.84
C ARG A 363 1.81 19.09 11.05
N GLN A 364 0.69 19.82 11.16
CA GLN A 364 0.45 20.73 12.30
C GLN A 364 0.42 20.00 13.63
N ARG A 365 -0.15 18.79 13.66
CA ARG A 365 -0.14 17.94 14.85
C ARG A 365 1.27 17.52 15.24
N ALA A 366 2.05 17.00 14.30
CA ALA A 366 3.43 16.60 14.54
C ALA A 366 4.31 17.80 14.97
N SER A 367 4.06 19.01 14.46
CA SER A 367 4.69 20.24 14.95
C SER A 367 4.30 20.57 16.39
N ARG A 368 3.02 20.47 16.76
CA ARG A 368 2.54 20.74 18.13
C ARG A 368 3.06 19.74 19.16
N GLU A 369 3.20 18.48 18.75
CA GLU A 369 3.71 17.39 19.60
C GLU A 369 5.24 17.38 19.71
N GLY A 370 5.93 18.31 19.03
CA GLY A 370 7.39 18.40 19.06
C GLY A 370 8.09 17.25 18.33
N ILE A 371 7.38 16.52 17.47
CA ILE A 371 7.95 15.40 16.68
C ILE A 371 9.03 15.91 15.72
N TYR A 372 8.94 17.18 15.29
CA TYR A 372 9.96 17.87 14.49
C TYR A 372 11.03 18.60 15.32
N GLY A 373 11.04 18.47 16.65
CA GLY A 373 11.84 19.29 17.55
C GLY A 373 13.28 18.81 17.71
N GLY A 374 14.22 19.46 17.01
CA GLY A 374 15.67 19.34 17.14
C GLY A 374 16.43 19.90 15.94
#